data_AF-A0A974NP84-F1
#
_entry.id   AF-A0A974NP84-F1
#
_cell.length_a   1.000
_cell.length_b   1.000
_cell.length_c   1.000
_cell.angle_alpha   90.00
_cell.angle_beta   90.00
_cell.angle_gamma   90.00
#
_symmetry.space_group_name_H-M   'P 1'
#
loop_
_entity.id
_entity.type
_entity.pdbx_description
1 polymer ?
#
loop_
_entity_poly.entity_id
_entity_poly.type
_entity_poly.pdbx_seq_one_letter_code
_entity_poly.pdbx_strand_id
1 'polypeptide(L)' 'MLSNIGVPGLIIILVLALIIFGPNKLPEIGRAVGNSLREFKKATNDITSDIKSDVQQDIELAKKDVSTK' A
#
# COMPACT_ATOMS: atom_id res chain seq x y z
N MET A 1 -21.09 -10.51 24.33
CA MET A 1 -21.63 -9.19 24.77
C MET A 1 -21.01 -8.02 24.01
N LEU A 2 -19.71 -8.03 23.70
CA LEU A 2 -19.06 -6.97 22.90
C LEU A 2 -19.40 -6.99 21.40
N SER A 3 -19.68 -8.15 20.80
CA SER A 3 -20.05 -8.24 19.37
C SER A 3 -21.41 -7.63 19.02
N ASN A 4 -22.28 -7.39 20.01
CA ASN A 4 -23.57 -6.70 19.82
C ASN A 4 -23.44 -5.17 19.82
N ILE A 5 -22.26 -4.64 20.13
CA ILE A 5 -22.01 -3.20 20.19
C ILE A 5 -21.82 -2.62 18.78
N GLY A 6 -21.44 -3.46 17.80
CA GLY A 6 -21.46 -3.15 16.38
C GLY A 6 -20.78 -1.82 15.99
N VAL A 7 -21.20 -1.29 14.84
CA VAL A 7 -20.81 0.04 14.38
C VAL A 7 -21.14 1.15 15.39
N PRO A 8 -22.29 1.14 16.12
CA PRO A 8 -22.62 2.18 17.07
C PRO A 8 -21.59 2.42 18.18
N GLY A 9 -21.04 1.37 18.80
CA GLY A 9 -20.03 1.60 19.85
C GLY A 9 -18.66 1.97 19.32
N LEU A 10 -18.32 1.57 18.08
CA LEU A 10 -17.11 2.08 17.43
C LEU A 10 -17.20 3.61 17.27
N ILE A 11 -18.36 4.14 16.89
CA ILE A 11 -18.59 5.59 16.78
C ILE A 11 -18.36 6.29 18.13
N ILE A 12 -18.83 5.73 19.25
CA ILE A 12 -18.62 6.30 20.59
C ILE A 12 -17.14 6.39 20.93
N ILE A 13 -16.38 5.32 20.68
CA ILE A 13 -14.92 5.30 20.89
C ILE A 13 -14.24 6.34 20.00
N LEU A 14 -14.68 6.44 18.74
CA LEU A 14 -14.15 7.40 17.77
C LEU A 14 -14.40 8.84 18.25
N VAL A 15 -15.59 9.16 18.75
CA VAL A 15 -15.90 10.48 19.31
C VAL A 15 -15.01 10.81 20.51
N LEU A 16 -14.81 9.87 21.45
CA LEU A 16 -13.90 10.07 22.58
C LEU A 16 -12.46 10.31 22.12
N ALA A 17 -11.98 9.52 21.15
CA ALA A 17 -10.67 9.72 20.55
C ALA A 17 -10.56 11.10 19.86
N LEU A 18 -11.62 11.57 19.18
CA LEU A 18 -11.65 12.89 18.56
C LEU A 18 -11.70 14.03 19.57
N ILE A 19 -12.23 13.84 20.76
CA ILE A 19 -12.17 14.85 21.82
C ILE A 19 -10.72 15.00 22.32
N ILE A 20 -10.01 13.88 22.49
CA ILE A 20 -8.62 13.87 22.98
C ILE A 20 -7.65 14.37 21.90
N PHE A 21 -7.74 13.83 20.69
CA PHE A 21 -6.81 14.10 19.60
C PHE A 21 -7.27 15.23 18.68
N GLY A 22 -8.56 15.55 18.63
CA GLY A 22 -9.15 16.53 17.71
C GLY A 22 -9.58 15.92 16.36
N PRO A 23 -10.70 16.39 15.77
CA PRO A 23 -11.22 15.90 14.48
C PRO A 23 -10.27 16.15 13.29
N ASN A 24 -9.37 17.13 13.40
CA ASN A 24 -8.43 17.47 12.33
C ASN A 24 -7.19 16.58 12.29
N LYS A 25 -6.84 15.90 13.41
CA LYS A 25 -5.62 15.11 13.51
C LYS A 25 -5.71 13.77 12.80
N LEU A 26 -6.86 13.08 12.85
CA LEU A 26 -7.03 11.81 12.13
C LEU A 26 -6.91 11.97 10.60
N PRO A 27 -7.56 12.96 9.94
CA PRO A 27 -7.38 13.21 8.51
C PRO A 27 -5.95 13.66 8.15
N GLU A 28 -5.31 14.45 9.01
CA GLU A 28 -3.93 14.92 8.81
C GLU A 28 -2.95 13.74 8.77
N ILE A 29 -3.04 12.83 9.76
CA ILE A 29 -2.23 11.60 9.82
C ILE A 29 -2.57 10.69 8.63
N GLY A 30 -3.85 10.52 8.31
CA GLY A 30 -4.29 9.71 7.17
C GLY A 30 -3.74 10.22 5.82
N ARG A 31 -3.67 11.54 5.63
CA ARG A 31 -3.05 12.15 4.45
C ARG A 31 -1.55 11.91 4.40
N ALA A 32 -0.85 12.08 5.52
CA ALA A 32 0.59 11.84 5.60
C ALA A 32 0.94 10.37 5.30
N VAL A 33 0.26 9.43 5.97
CA VAL A 33 0.44 7.99 5.77
C VAL A 33 0.01 7.59 4.35
N GLY A 34 -1.09 8.13 3.84
CA GLY A 34 -1.58 7.84 2.50
C GLY A 34 -0.61 8.28 1.40
N ASN A 35 -0.01 9.46 1.55
CA ASN A 35 1.03 9.94 0.63
C ASN A 35 2.28 9.05 0.68
N SER A 36 2.74 8.70 1.88
CA SER A 36 3.88 7.79 2.05
C SER A 36 3.61 6.42 1.43
N LEU A 37 2.42 5.83 1.66
CA LEU A 37 2.05 4.55 1.08
C LEU A 37 1.92 4.62 -0.44
N ARG A 38 1.45 5.74 -0.99
CA ARG A 38 1.37 5.98 -2.45
C ARG A 38 2.76 6.01 -3.08
N GLU A 39 3.70 6.74 -2.47
CA GLU A 39 5.09 6.80 -2.94
C GLU A 39 5.79 5.45 -2.80
N PHE A 40 5.59 4.75 -1.68
CA PHE A 40 6.11 3.41 -1.47
C PHE A 40 5.59 2.41 -2.51
N LYS A 41 4.28 2.44 -2.81
CA LYS A 41 3.68 1.61 -3.85
C LYS A 41 4.27 1.93 -5.23
N LYS A 42 4.48 3.21 -5.54
CA LYS A 42 5.08 3.61 -6.81
C LYS A 42 6.52 3.09 -6.93
N ALA A 43 7.35 3.31 -5.91
CA ALA A 43 8.72 2.80 -5.89
C ALA A 43 8.78 1.27 -6.03
N THR A 44 7.88 0.55 -5.33
CA THR A 44 7.80 -0.91 -5.41
C THR A 44 7.40 -1.39 -6.81
N ASN A 45 6.45 -0.69 -7.45
CA ASN A 45 6.03 -0.99 -8.81
C ASN A 45 7.14 -0.74 -9.83
N ASP A 46 7.85 0.39 -9.70
CA ASP A 46 8.96 0.76 -10.60
C ASP A 46 10.07 -0.31 -10.50
N ILE A 47 10.46 -0.72 -9.28
CA ILE A 47 11.42 -1.83 -9.07
C ILE A 47 10.92 -3.15 -9.68
N THR A 48 9.64 -3.47 -9.48
CA THR A 48 9.05 -4.71 -10.01
C THR A 48 9.04 -4.71 -11.54
N SER A 49 8.77 -3.57 -12.18
CA SER A 49 8.80 -3.46 -13.64
C SER A 49 10.21 -3.61 -14.19
N ASP A 50 11.21 -3.00 -13.54
CA ASP A 50 12.61 -3.06 -13.98
C ASP A 50 13.15 -4.49 -13.89
N ILE A 51 12.89 -5.18 -12.77
CA ILE A 51 13.26 -6.60 -12.63
C ILE A 51 12.55 -7.47 -13.67
N LYS A 52 11.27 -7.19 -13.94
CA LYS A 52 10.50 -7.94 -14.93
C LYS A 52 11.05 -7.72 -16.34
N SER A 53 11.48 -6.51 -16.71
CA SER A 53 12.08 -6.26 -18.03
C SER A 53 13.43 -6.94 -18.17
N ASP A 54 14.29 -6.88 -17.15
CA ASP A 54 15.63 -7.47 -17.20
C ASP A 54 15.55 -9.00 -17.32
N VAL A 55 14.67 -9.63 -16.51
CA VAL A 55 14.42 -11.08 -16.58
C VAL A 55 13.81 -11.49 -17.92
N GLN A 56 12.94 -10.68 -18.52
CA GLN A 56 12.37 -10.98 -19.83
C GLN A 56 13.43 -10.93 -20.94
N GLN A 57 14.35 -9.97 -20.86
CA GLN A 57 15.43 -9.76 -21.82
C GLN A 57 16.46 -10.90 -21.74
N ASP A 58 16.83 -11.34 -20.54
CA ASP A 58 17.73 -12.47 -20.32
C ASP A 58 17.14 -13.80 -20.81
N ILE A 59 15.84 -14.03 -20.59
CA ILE A 59 15.13 -15.22 -21.10
C ILE A 59 15.03 -15.21 -22.63
N GLU A 60 14.86 -14.05 -23.25
CA GLU A 60 14.80 -13.91 -24.71
C GLU A 60 16.17 -14.14 -25.37
N LEU A 61 17.24 -13.61 -24.76
CA LEU A 61 18.62 -13.87 -25.18
C LEU A 61 18.98 -15.35 -25.07
N ALA A 62 18.65 -15.99 -23.94
CA ALA A 62 18.89 -17.42 -23.73
C ALA A 62 18.12 -18.31 -24.72
N LYS A 63 16.90 -17.93 -25.13
CA LYS A 63 16.14 -18.65 -26.16
C LYS A 63 16.75 -18.53 -27.56
N LYS A 64 17.42 -17.41 -27.85
CA LYS A 64 18.04 -17.15 -29.16
C LYS A 64 19.32 -17.97 -29.36
N ASP A 65 20.10 -18.16 -28.31
CA ASP A 65 21.33 -18.98 -28.36
C ASP A 65 21.03 -20.48 -28.46
N VAL A 66 19.90 -20.96 -27.93
CA VAL A 66 19.49 -22.36 -28.04
C VAL A 66 18.88 -22.69 -29.42
N SER A 67 18.34 -21.71 -30.14
CA SER A 67 17.73 -21.94 -31.47
C SER A 67 18.71 -21.86 -32.64
N THR A 68 19.94 -21.37 -32.43
CA THR A 68 20.94 -21.13 -33.50
C THR A 68 22.09 -22.15 -33.47
N LYS A 69 22.03 -23.14 -32.58
CA LYS A 69 23.00 -24.23 -32.46
C LYS A 69 22.30 -25.59 -32.65
#